data_AF-A0A7C0YWB1-F1
#
_entry.id   AF-A0A7C0YWB1-F1
#
_cell.length_a   1.000
_cell.length_b   1.000
_cell.length_c   1.000
_cell.angle_alpha   90.00
_cell.angle_beta   90.00
_cell.angle_gamma   90.00
#
_symmetry.space_group_name_H-M   'P 1'
#
loop_
_entity.id
_entity.type
_entity.pdbx_description
1 polymer ?
#
loop_
_entity_poly.entity_id
_entity_poly.type
_entity_poly.pdbx_seq_one_letter_code
_entity_poly.pdbx_strand_id
1 'polypeptide(L)'
;MKEEKNVMKTYTLVADNVKAKVKIYREKEDYVSRYEVTYPKIEEATSVILGSIKEELIHSLGIKASEILDPNVIEKVKKESLEKSEELIKKYIPHLSPEKR
;
A
#
# COMPACT_ATOMS: atom_id res chain seq x y z
N MET A 1 14.17 30.27 -3.10
CA MET A 1 14.19 30.13 -4.57
C MET A 1 13.22 29.01 -4.94
N LYS A 2 12.22 29.25 -5.79
CA LYS A 2 11.32 28.18 -6.26
C LYS A 2 12.03 27.45 -7.39
N GLU A 3 12.46 26.22 -7.14
CA GLU A 3 12.98 25.34 -8.19
C GLU A 3 11.86 25.09 -9.23
N GLU A 4 12.04 25.59 -10.45
CA GLU A 4 11.15 25.29 -11.57
C GLU A 4 11.34 23.83 -11.98
N LYS A 5 10.41 22.96 -11.56
CA LYS A 5 10.35 21.56 -11.97
C LYS A 5 9.69 21.46 -13.35
N ASN A 6 10.41 20.98 -14.36
CA ASN A 6 9.81 20.65 -15.66
C ASN A 6 9.16 19.26 -15.56
N VAL A 7 7.83 19.23 -15.49
CA VAL A 7 7.07 17.97 -15.38
C VAL A 7 6.92 17.36 -16.77
N MET A 8 7.52 16.19 -16.96
CA MET A 8 7.48 15.47 -18.23
C MET A 8 6.24 14.59 -18.34
N LYS A 9 5.89 13.87 -17.27
CA LYS A 9 4.78 12.92 -17.27
C LYS A 9 4.18 12.78 -15.88
N THR A 10 2.89 12.52 -15.81
CA THR A 10 2.19 12.13 -14.59
C THR A 10 1.22 11.00 -14.92
N TYR A 11 1.20 9.95 -14.11
CA TYR A 11 0.27 8.83 -14.25
C TYR A 11 -0.09 8.23 -12.88
N THR A 12 -1.19 7.49 -12.83
CA THR A 12 -1.59 6.73 -11.65
C THR A 12 -1.19 5.28 -11.83
N LEU A 13 -0.52 4.71 -10.83
CA LEU A 13 -0.20 3.30 -10.71
C LEU A 13 -1.16 2.69 -9.69
N VAL A 14 -1.70 1.50 -10.00
CA VAL A 14 -2.47 0.71 -9.04
C VAL A 14 -1.74 -0.61 -8.85
N ALA A 15 -1.35 -0.91 -7.62
CA ALA A 15 -0.67 -2.16 -7.26
C ALA A 15 -1.27 -2.69 -5.96
N ASP A 16 -1.67 -3.97 -5.93
CA ASP A 16 -2.30 -4.63 -4.78
C ASP A 16 -3.42 -3.76 -4.14
N ASN A 17 -4.31 -3.20 -4.98
CA ASN A 17 -5.41 -2.30 -4.61
C ASN A 17 -5.00 -0.92 -4.04
N VAL A 18 -3.72 -0.59 -3.99
CA VAL A 18 -3.22 0.72 -3.57
C VAL A 18 -2.97 1.62 -4.78
N LYS A 19 -3.51 2.84 -4.76
CA LYS A 19 -3.30 3.85 -5.80
C LYS A 19 -2.11 4.73 -5.43
N ALA A 20 -1.14 4.84 -6.32
CA ALA A 20 -0.02 5.76 -6.22
C ALA A 20 0.01 6.70 -7.43
N LYS A 21 0.40 7.96 -7.22
CA LYS A 21 0.61 8.94 -8.28
C LYS A 21 2.10 9.03 -8.56
N VAL A 22 2.49 8.77 -9.79
CA VAL A 22 3.88 8.88 -10.24
C VAL A 22 4.03 10.15 -11.07
N LYS A 23 5.01 10.97 -10.72
CA LYS A 23 5.38 12.19 -11.41
C LYS A 23 6.83 12.10 -11.84
N ILE A 24 7.06 12.22 -13.15
CA ILE A 24 8.39 12.28 -13.74
C ILE A 24 8.68 13.74 -14.06
N TYR A 25 9.75 14.28 -13.50
CA TYR A 25 10.17 15.65 -13.76
C TYR A 25 11.68 15.76 -13.86
N ARG A 26 12.14 16.90 -14.38
CA ARG A 26 13.56 17.28 -14.40
C ARG A 26 13.70 18.63 -13.72
N GLU A 27 14.72 18.77 -12.87
CA GLU A 27 15.13 20.05 -12.31
C GLU A 27 16.04 20.75 -13.32
N LYS A 28 15.97 22.09 -13.44
CA LYS A 28 16.72 22.83 -14.48
C LYS A 28 18.22 22.56 -14.49
N GLU A 29 18.80 22.21 -13.35
CA GLU A 29 20.24 21.97 -13.16
C GLU A 29 20.62 20.48 -13.30
N ASP A 30 19.65 19.57 -13.40
CA ASP A 30 19.88 18.13 -13.46
C ASP A 30 19.67 17.58 -14.88
N TYR A 31 20.62 16.80 -15.37
CA TYR A 31 20.50 16.09 -16.66
C TYR A 31 19.63 14.81 -16.55
N VAL A 32 19.39 14.32 -15.34
CA VAL A 32 18.63 13.09 -15.07
C VAL A 32 17.17 13.39 -14.70
N SER A 33 16.26 12.49 -15.10
CA SER A 33 14.86 12.57 -14.70
C SER A 33 14.67 12.04 -13.28
N ARG A 34 13.93 12.78 -12.46
CA ARG A 34 13.50 12.38 -11.12
C ARG A 34 12.10 11.78 -11.18
N TYR A 35 11.91 10.72 -10.39
CA TYR A 35 10.64 10.01 -10.25
C TYR A 35 10.13 10.24 -8.83
N GLU A 36 9.00 10.91 -8.71
CA GLU A 36 8.33 11.16 -7.43
C GLU A 36 7.07 10.32 -7.37
N VAL A 37 7.02 9.45 -6.36
CA VAL A 37 5.88 8.58 -6.10
C VAL A 37 5.16 9.12 -4.87
N THR A 38 3.90 9.51 -5.04
CA THR A 38 3.03 9.93 -3.94
C THR A 38 1.97 8.87 -3.70
N TYR A 39 1.85 8.41 -2.47
CA TYR A 39 0.86 7.43 -2.03
C TYR A 39 0.20 7.90 -0.73
N PRO A 40 -0.96 7.34 -0.34
CA PRO A 40 -1.64 7.73 0.89
C PRO A 40 -0.72 7.61 2.10
N LYS A 41 -0.61 8.70 2.87
CA LYS A 41 0.14 8.71 4.13
C LYS A 41 -0.78 8.26 5.26
N ILE A 42 -0.33 7.29 6.04
CA ILE A 42 -1.02 6.82 7.24
C ILE A 42 -0.49 7.63 8.42
N GLU A 43 -1.39 8.15 9.26
CA GLU A 43 -1.01 8.86 10.48
C GLU A 43 -0.52 7.89 11.56
N GLU A 44 0.32 8.38 12.46
CA GLU A 44 0.98 7.55 13.47
C GLU A 44 -0.03 6.79 14.36
N ALA A 45 -1.09 7.46 14.81
CA ALA A 45 -2.16 6.83 15.59
C ALA A 45 -2.84 5.68 14.82
N THR A 46 -3.10 5.87 13.52
CA THR A 46 -3.65 4.82 12.67
C THR A 46 -2.65 3.68 12.46
N SER A 47 -1.37 3.99 12.34
CA SER A 47 -0.30 2.99 12.18
C SER A 47 -0.19 2.06 13.38
N VAL A 48 -0.41 2.56 14.60
CA VAL A 48 -0.42 1.73 15.82
C VAL A 48 -1.54 0.70 15.76
N ILE A 49 -2.76 1.13 15.40
CA ILE A 49 -3.92 0.24 15.29
C ILE A 49 -3.70 -0.79 14.17
N LEU A 50 -3.16 -0.36 13.02
CA LEU A 50 -2.80 -1.26 11.92
C LEU A 50 -1.72 -2.27 12.33
N GLY A 51 -0.82 -1.90 13.25
CA GLY A 51 0.13 -2.82 13.88
C GLY A 51 -0.57 -3.97 14.60
N SER A 52 -1.55 -3.67 15.45
CA SER A 52 -2.34 -4.70 16.14
C SER A 52 -3.15 -5.57 15.19
N ILE A 53 -3.75 -4.97 14.15
CA ILE A 53 -4.47 -5.72 13.11
C ILE A 53 -3.53 -6.66 12.35
N LYS A 54 -2.32 -6.19 12.01
CA LYS A 54 -1.30 -6.99 11.34
C LYS A 54 -0.88 -8.20 12.18
N GLU A 55 -0.69 -8.02 13.49
CA GLU A 55 -0.36 -9.12 14.39
C GLU A 55 -1.49 -10.17 14.43
N GLU A 56 -2.75 -9.74 14.63
CA GLU A 56 -3.91 -10.65 14.63
C GLU A 56 -4.05 -11.37 13.27
N LEU A 57 -3.80 -10.67 12.17
CA LEU A 57 -3.83 -11.24 10.82
C LEU A 57 -2.80 -12.35 10.64
N ILE A 58 -1.53 -12.11 11.02
CA ILE A 58 -0.45 -13.09 10.93
C ILE A 58 -0.80 -14.34 11.76
N HIS A 59 -1.31 -14.15 12.98
CA HIS A 59 -1.73 -15.27 13.83
C HIS A 59 -2.91 -16.05 13.22
N SER A 60 -3.84 -15.36 12.55
CA SER A 60 -5.03 -15.99 11.99
C SER A 60 -4.78 -16.78 10.69
N LEU A 61 -3.82 -16.36 9.87
CA LEU A 61 -3.55 -16.99 8.57
C LEU A 61 -2.71 -18.27 8.69
N GLY A 62 -1.88 -18.40 9.73
CA GLY A 62 -1.15 -19.64 10.01
C GLY A 62 -0.26 -20.14 8.84
N ILE A 63 0.28 -19.21 8.04
CA ILE A 63 1.02 -19.52 6.80
C ILE A 63 2.25 -20.39 7.11
N LYS A 64 2.37 -21.51 6.42
CA LYS A 64 3.54 -22.41 6.53
C LYS A 64 4.63 -21.97 5.54
N ALA A 65 5.89 -22.11 5.93
CA ALA A 65 7.02 -21.77 5.05
C ALA A 65 7.01 -22.52 3.70
N SER A 66 6.46 -23.74 3.67
CA SER A 66 6.29 -24.54 2.45
C SER A 66 5.30 -23.93 1.45
N GLU A 67 4.32 -23.16 1.93
CA GLU A 67 3.28 -22.53 1.10
C GLU A 67 3.80 -21.29 0.36
N ILE A 68 4.93 -20.72 0.80
CA ILE A 68 5.54 -19.53 0.19
C ILE A 68 6.27 -19.87 -1.11
N LEU A 69 6.72 -21.12 -1.26
CA LEU A 69 7.50 -21.57 -2.42
C LEU A 69 6.63 -21.96 -3.62
N ASP A 70 5.32 -22.16 -3.42
CA ASP A 70 4.38 -22.49 -4.49
C ASP A 70 3.62 -21.22 -4.96
N PRO A 71 3.83 -20.78 -6.21
CA PRO A 71 3.16 -19.60 -6.77
C PRO A 71 1.63 -19.69 -6.80
N ASN A 72 1.04 -20.90 -6.86
CA ASN A 72 -0.42 -21.04 -6.85
C ASN A 72 -0.97 -20.88 -5.42
N VAL A 73 -0.19 -21.33 -4.43
CA VAL A 73 -0.58 -21.21 -3.02
C VAL A 73 -0.44 -19.77 -2.55
N ILE A 74 0.58 -19.03 -2.99
CA ILE A 74 0.77 -17.63 -2.59
C ILE A 74 -0.36 -16.72 -3.06
N GLU A 75 -0.95 -16.99 -4.23
CA GLU A 75 -2.10 -16.24 -4.74
C GLU A 75 -3.36 -16.49 -3.89
N LYS A 76 -3.58 -17.74 -3.48
CA LYS A 76 -4.64 -18.12 -2.54
C LYS A 76 -4.46 -17.45 -1.17
N VAL A 77 -3.24 -17.48 -0.63
CA VAL A 77 -2.88 -16.83 0.64
C VAL A 77 -3.08 -15.32 0.56
N LYS A 78 -2.70 -14.67 -0.55
CA LYS A 78 -2.96 -13.24 -0.77
C LYS A 78 -4.45 -12.92 -0.70
N LYS A 79 -5.28 -13.73 -1.34
CA LYS A 79 -6.74 -13.53 -1.35
C LYS A 79 -7.33 -13.70 0.05
N GLU A 80 -7.00 -14.79 0.74
CA GLU A 80 -7.46 -15.04 2.11
C GLU A 80 -6.98 -13.95 3.08
N SER A 81 -5.74 -13.48 2.90
CA SER A 81 -5.17 -12.37 3.67
C SER A 81 -5.96 -11.07 3.48
N LEU A 82 -6.34 -10.75 2.24
CA LEU A 82 -7.13 -9.55 1.95
C LEU A 82 -8.53 -9.63 2.57
N GLU A 83 -9.23 -10.76 2.40
CA GLU A 83 -10.56 -10.98 2.97
C GLU A 83 -10.54 -10.88 4.50
N LYS A 84 -9.55 -11.50 5.15
CA LYS A 84 -9.40 -11.45 6.60
C LYS A 84 -9.03 -10.06 7.10
N SER A 85 -8.20 -9.33 6.35
CA SER A 85 -7.85 -7.95 6.68
C SER A 85 -9.09 -7.06 6.70
N GLU A 86 -9.99 -7.20 5.72
CA GLU A 86 -11.24 -6.43 5.71
C GLU A 86 -12.12 -6.71 6.93
N GLU A 87 -12.21 -7.97 7.37
CA GLU A 87 -12.95 -8.36 8.58
C GLU A 87 -12.35 -7.70 9.84
N LEU A 88 -11.02 -7.77 9.98
CA LEU A 88 -10.32 -7.19 11.13
C LEU A 88 -10.41 -5.66 11.13
N ILE A 89 -10.29 -5.01 9.98
CA ILE A 89 -10.47 -3.55 9.88
C ILE A 89 -11.89 -3.16 10.28
N LYS A 90 -12.93 -3.90 9.87
CA LYS A 90 -14.32 -3.66 10.30
C LYS A 90 -14.50 -3.81 11.81
N LYS A 91 -13.81 -4.78 12.43
CA LYS A 91 -13.83 -5.02 13.88
C LYS A 91 -13.17 -3.89 14.67
N TYR A 92 -12.00 -3.41 14.23
CA TYR A 92 -11.22 -2.38 14.94
C TYR A 92 -11.66 -0.95 14.61
N ILE A 93 -12.16 -0.69 13.40
CA ILE A 93 -12.52 0.64 12.89
C ILE A 93 -13.90 0.58 12.21
N PRO A 94 -14.99 0.33 12.96
CA PRO A 94 -16.32 0.07 12.39
C PRO A 94 -16.89 1.25 11.59
N HIS A 95 -16.52 2.48 11.93
CA HIS A 95 -17.02 3.71 11.30
C HIS A 95 -16.24 4.14 10.05
N LEU A 96 -15.26 3.35 9.58
CA LEU A 96 -14.51 3.67 8.36
C LEU A 96 -15.42 3.50 7.13
N SER A 97 -15.47 4.51 6.26
CA SER A 97 -16.24 4.45 5.01
C SER A 97 -15.67 3.38 4.06
N PRO A 98 -16.49 2.74 3.21
CA PRO A 98 -16.03 1.70 2.29
C PRO A 98 -14.89 2.16 1.36
N GLU A 99 -14.87 3.44 0.99
CA GLU A 99 -13.83 4.04 0.14
C GLU A 99 -12.48 4.23 0.85
N LYS A 100 -12.47 4.14 2.18
CA LYS A 100 -11.27 4.25 3.03
C LYS A 100 -10.88 2.91 3.67
N ARG A 101 -11.65 1.85 3.44
CA ARG A 101 -11.32 0.46 3.80
C ARG A 101 -10.45 -0.13 2.71
#